data_AF-A0A519FLB3-F1
#
_entry.id   AF-A0A519FLB3-F1
#
_cell.length_a   1.000
_cell.length_b   1.000
_cell.length_c   1.000
_cell.angle_alpha   90.00
_cell.angle_beta   90.00
_cell.angle_gamma   90.00
#
_symmetry.space_group_name_H-M   'P 1'
#
loop_
_entity.id
_entity.type
_entity.pdbx_description
1 polymer ?
#
loop_
_entity_poly.entity_id
_entity_poly.type
_entity_poly.pdbx_seq_one_letter_code
_entity_poly.pdbx_strand_id
1 'polypeptide(L)'
;MNLHTPLTDDTGSAPQQDWFSEEHRARIDELIARLNTSDTRESVSRYHAMAEGYLLGLLDSYHVSVEHHDAVRQYLHNLAIARLKAVKPKLRK
;
A
#
# COMPACT_ATOMS: atom_id res chain seq x y z
N MET A 1 -28.67 -12.81 -3.03
CA MET A 1 -27.36 -13.27 -3.55
C MET A 1 -26.38 -12.13 -3.32
N ASN A 2 -25.50 -12.25 -2.32
CA ASN A 2 -24.41 -11.29 -2.08
C ASN A 2 -23.31 -11.56 -3.11
N LEU A 3 -22.75 -10.55 -3.77
CA LEU A 3 -21.33 -10.48 -4.13
C LEU A 3 -20.96 -9.16 -4.84
N HIS A 4 -20.01 -8.45 -4.22
CA HIS A 4 -19.05 -7.48 -4.76
C HIS A 4 -19.55 -6.25 -5.52
N THR A 5 -19.58 -5.13 -4.82
CA THR A 5 -19.33 -3.79 -5.38
C THR A 5 -17.91 -3.74 -5.96
N PRO A 6 -17.70 -3.52 -7.27
CA PRO A 6 -16.41 -3.07 -7.76
C PRO A 6 -16.29 -1.57 -7.45
N LEU A 7 -15.73 -1.23 -6.30
CA LEU A 7 -15.08 0.07 -6.10
C LEU A 7 -13.76 0.00 -6.85
N THR A 8 -13.80 0.11 -8.17
CA THR A 8 -12.60 0.08 -9.02
C THR A 8 -12.81 1.08 -10.13
N ASP A 9 -12.70 2.36 -9.78
CA ASP A 9 -12.54 3.40 -10.78
C ASP A 9 -11.60 4.45 -10.20
N ASP A 10 -10.39 4.46 -10.77
CA ASP A 10 -9.41 5.54 -10.73
C ASP A 10 -8.85 5.97 -9.35
N THR A 11 -7.97 5.18 -8.74
CA THR A 11 -6.96 5.70 -7.79
C THR A 11 -5.97 4.60 -7.38
N GLY A 12 -4.79 4.61 -8.01
CA GLY A 12 -3.64 3.78 -7.64
C GLY A 12 -3.69 2.33 -8.12
N SER A 13 -2.56 1.83 -8.62
CA SER A 13 -2.40 0.45 -9.07
C SER A 13 -1.43 -0.29 -8.17
N ALA A 14 -1.72 -1.56 -7.91
CA ALA A 14 -0.74 -2.47 -7.30
C ALA A 14 0.55 -2.46 -8.15
N PRO A 15 1.73 -2.67 -7.54
CA PRO A 15 2.97 -2.75 -8.31
C PRO A 15 2.80 -3.76 -9.45
N GLN A 16 3.28 -3.45 -10.66
CA GLN A 16 3.26 -4.34 -11.82
C GLN A 16 4.63 -4.99 -12.07
N GLN A 17 4.65 -6.09 -12.84
CA GLN A 17 5.80 -7.01 -12.96
C GLN A 17 7.02 -6.39 -13.68
N ASP A 18 6.89 -5.18 -14.21
CA ASP A 18 7.96 -4.48 -14.95
C ASP A 18 8.26 -3.06 -14.38
N TRP A 19 7.54 -2.66 -13.32
CA TRP A 19 7.69 -1.30 -12.77
C TRP A 19 8.89 -1.16 -11.84
N PHE A 20 9.35 -2.29 -11.30
CA PHE A 20 10.42 -2.38 -10.33
C PHE A 20 11.26 -3.61 -10.64
N SER A 21 12.57 -3.54 -10.37
CA SER A 21 13.41 -4.73 -10.29
C SER A 21 12.84 -5.75 -9.31
N GLU A 22 13.10 -7.03 -9.52
CA GLU A 22 12.55 -8.13 -8.70
C GLU A 22 12.82 -7.94 -7.20
N GLU A 23 13.99 -7.42 -6.82
CA GLU A 23 14.34 -7.13 -5.42
C GLU A 23 13.41 -6.07 -4.80
N HIS A 24 13.27 -4.92 -5.47
CA HIS A 24 12.40 -3.83 -5.01
C HIS A 24 10.94 -4.25 -5.01
N ARG A 25 10.55 -5.04 -6.01
CA ARG A 25 9.21 -5.60 -6.10
C ARG A 25 8.88 -6.48 -4.90
N ALA A 26 9.75 -7.46 -4.61
CA ALA A 26 9.57 -8.36 -3.47
C ALA A 26 9.48 -7.58 -2.15
N ARG A 27 10.28 -6.53 -2.00
CA ARG A 27 10.24 -5.67 -0.81
C ARG A 27 8.93 -4.89 -0.68
N ILE A 28 8.41 -4.35 -1.79
CA ILE A 28 7.12 -3.65 -1.81
C ILE A 28 5.98 -4.64 -1.51
N ASP A 29 5.97 -5.83 -2.11
CA ASP A 29 4.98 -6.87 -1.82
C ASP A 29 5.00 -7.31 -0.35
N GLU A 30 6.18 -7.45 0.26
CA GLU A 30 6.30 -7.74 1.68
C GLU A 30 5.62 -6.65 2.54
N LEU A 31 5.86 -5.37 2.22
CA LEU A 31 5.28 -4.25 2.95
C LEU A 31 3.76 -4.18 2.75
N ILE A 32 3.27 -4.42 1.53
CA ILE A 32 1.84 -4.53 1.23
C ILE A 32 1.22 -5.66 2.05
N ALA A 33 1.85 -6.84 2.08
CA ALA A 33 1.36 -7.97 2.85
C ALA A 33 1.27 -7.64 4.34
N ARG A 34 2.32 -7.05 4.93
CA ARG A 34 2.34 -6.65 6.35
C ARG A 34 1.30 -5.58 6.67
N LEU A 35 1.11 -4.60 5.80
CA LEU A 35 0.08 -3.58 5.93
C LEU A 35 -1.31 -4.22 5.87
N ASN A 36 -1.51 -5.16 4.95
CA ASN A 36 -2.77 -5.87 4.77
C ASN A 36 -3.09 -6.81 5.94
N THR A 37 -2.10 -7.44 6.57
CA THR A 37 -2.32 -8.29 7.75
C THR A 37 -2.34 -7.52 9.07
N SER A 38 -2.16 -6.20 9.05
CA SER A 38 -2.13 -5.39 10.28
C SER A 38 -3.52 -5.21 10.88
N ASP A 39 -3.62 -5.54 12.17
CA ASP A 39 -4.84 -5.48 12.98
C ASP A 39 -4.89 -4.28 13.95
N THR A 40 -3.85 -3.44 13.98
CA THR A 40 -3.82 -2.22 14.78
C THR A 40 -3.60 -0.98 13.92
N ARG A 41 -4.15 0.16 14.35
CA ARG A 41 -3.92 1.47 13.70
C ARG A 41 -2.43 1.84 13.66
N GLU A 42 -1.70 1.50 14.71
CA GLU A 42 -0.26 1.74 14.82
C GLU A 42 0.53 0.93 13.80
N SER A 43 0.22 -0.37 13.66
CA SER A 43 0.86 -1.23 12.66
C SER A 43 0.54 -0.77 11.24
N VAL A 44 -0.72 -0.44 10.94
CA VAL A 44 -1.10 0.09 9.61
C VAL A 44 -0.34 1.38 9.29
N SER A 45 -0.28 2.33 10.23
CA SER A 45 0.46 3.59 10.06
C SER A 45 1.96 3.35 9.85
N ARG A 46 2.57 2.45 10.64
CA ARG A 46 3.99 2.10 10.54
C ARG A 46 4.33 1.49 9.18
N TYR A 47 3.60 0.47 8.75
CA TYR A 47 3.90 -0.20 7.47
C TYR A 47 3.58 0.67 6.27
N HIS A 48 2.56 1.52 6.36
CA HIS A 48 2.29 2.54 5.34
C HIS A 48 3.46 3.52 5.21
N ALA A 49 3.93 4.09 6.31
CA ALA A 49 5.07 5.01 6.31
C ALA A 49 6.36 4.34 5.81
N MET A 50 6.60 3.07 6.15
CA MET A 50 7.73 2.31 5.63
C MET A 50 7.64 2.08 4.12
N ALA A 51 6.45 1.75 3.60
CA ALA A 51 6.23 1.55 2.18
C ALA A 51 6.37 2.85 1.38
N GLU A 52 5.81 3.95 1.87
CA GLU A 52 6.00 5.27 1.26
C GLU A 52 7.47 5.71 1.29
N GLY A 53 8.16 5.55 2.43
CA GLY A 53 9.58 5.90 2.53
C GLY A 53 10.46 5.08 1.59
N TYR A 54 10.15 3.79 1.41
CA TYR A 54 10.86 2.93 0.47
C TYR A 54 10.63 3.39 -0.97
N LEU A 55 9.38 3.67 -1.37
CA LEU A 55 9.05 4.18 -2.70
C LEU A 55 9.74 5.52 -3.00
N LEU A 56 9.78 6.44 -2.03
CA LEU A 56 10.49 7.71 -2.17
C LEU A 56 11.98 7.50 -2.40
N GLY A 57 12.61 6.54 -1.71
CA GLY A 57 14.01 6.19 -1.94
C GLY A 57 14.27 5.62 -3.33
N LEU A 58 13.35 4.79 -3.85
CA LEU A 58 13.43 4.29 -5.22
C LEU A 58 13.29 5.41 -6.26
N LEU A 59 12.41 6.37 -6.00
CA LEU A 59 12.22 7.53 -6.89
C LEU A 59 13.46 8.41 -6.90
N ASP A 60 14.04 8.71 -5.73
CA ASP A 60 15.26 9.51 -5.59
C ASP A 60 16.46 8.85 -6.30
N SER A 61 16.54 7.52 -6.24
CA SER A 61 17.60 6.73 -6.88
C SER A 61 17.30 6.36 -8.35
N TYR A 62 16.22 6.90 -8.95
CA TYR A 62 15.80 6.63 -10.34
C TYR A 62 15.52 5.14 -10.65
N HIS A 63 15.19 4.33 -9.64
CA HIS A 63 14.79 2.94 -9.79
C HIS A 63 13.33 2.76 -10.22
N VAL A 64 12.54 3.84 -10.23
CA VAL A 64 11.12 3.85 -10.63
C VAL A 64 10.76 5.19 -11.26
N SER A 65 9.90 5.18 -12.28
CA SER A 65 9.34 6.40 -12.88
C SER A 65 8.38 7.10 -11.92
N VAL A 66 8.23 8.43 -12.05
CA VAL A 66 7.28 9.23 -11.26
C VAL A 66 5.86 8.66 -11.37
N GLU A 67 5.44 8.26 -12.58
CA GLU A 67 4.10 7.70 -12.84
C GLU A 67 3.87 6.38 -12.07
N HIS A 68 4.83 5.46 -12.11
CA HIS A 68 4.74 4.18 -11.40
C HIS A 68 4.81 4.38 -9.88
N HIS A 69 5.66 5.30 -9.42
CA HIS A 69 5.73 5.69 -8.02
C HIS A 69 4.38 6.21 -7.53
N ASP A 70 3.78 7.16 -8.23
CA ASP A 70 2.50 7.76 -7.84
C ASP A 70 1.37 6.72 -7.83
N ALA A 71 1.33 5.85 -8.85
CA ALA A 71 0.37 4.76 -8.92
C ALA A 71 0.45 3.82 -7.70
N VAL A 72 1.67 3.39 -7.31
CA VAL A 72 1.84 2.48 -6.16
C VAL A 72 1.64 3.20 -4.84
N ARG A 73 2.06 4.47 -4.72
CA ARG A 73 1.81 5.30 -3.54
C ARG A 73 0.31 5.44 -3.29
N GLN A 74 -0.46 5.78 -4.32
CA GLN A 74 -1.90 5.91 -4.20
C GLN A 74 -2.57 4.58 -3.83
N TYR A 75 -2.08 3.46 -4.36
CA TYR A 75 -2.56 2.12 -3.99
C TYR A 75 -2.31 1.81 -2.51
N LEU A 76 -1.09 2.05 -2.01
CA LEU A 76 -0.75 1.87 -0.59
C LEU A 76 -1.59 2.75 0.32
N HIS A 77 -1.85 3.99 -0.09
CA HIS A 77 -2.70 4.93 0.64
C HIS A 77 -4.13 4.42 0.76
N ASN A 78 -4.70 3.98 -0.35
CA ASN A 78 -6.05 3.41 -0.38
C ASN A 78 -6.15 2.15 0.48
N LEU A 79 -5.15 1.28 0.41
CA LEU A 79 -5.07 0.08 1.22
C LEU A 79 -4.98 0.41 2.72
N ALA A 80 -4.17 1.41 3.10
CA ALA A 80 -4.06 1.88 4.47
C ALA A 80 -5.38 2.46 4.99
N ILE A 81 -6.08 3.27 4.20
CA ILE A 81 -7.41 3.79 4.57
C ILE A 81 -8.40 2.65 4.76
N ALA A 82 -8.45 1.69 3.84
CA ALA A 82 -9.33 0.53 3.94
C ALA A 82 -9.04 -0.27 5.21
N ARG A 83 -7.76 -0.49 5.53
CA ARG A 83 -7.35 -1.18 6.75
C ARG A 83 -7.68 -0.38 8.01
N LEU A 84 -7.43 0.92 8.04
CA LEU A 84 -7.78 1.82 9.14
C LEU A 84 -9.30 1.84 9.42
N LYS A 85 -10.13 1.75 8.39
CA LYS A 85 -11.59 1.61 8.54
C LYS A 85 -11.98 0.25 9.13
N ALA A 86 -11.25 -0.81 8.78
CA ALA A 86 -11.50 -2.16 9.28
C ALA A 86 -11.01 -2.36 10.73
N VAL A 87 -9.91 -1.73 11.13
CA VAL A 87 -9.44 -1.74 12.53
C VAL A 87 -10.35 -0.86 13.39
N LYS A 88 -11.42 -1.46 13.93
CA LYS A 88 -12.32 -0.79 14.88
C LYS A 88 -11.48 -0.19 16.02
N PRO A 89 -11.69 1.07 16.43
CA PRO A 89 -11.11 1.55 17.67
C PRO A 89 -11.60 0.61 18.77
N LYS A 90 -10.70 0.10 19.61
CA LYS A 90 -11.09 -0.57 20.85
C LYS A 90 -12.00 0.40 21.58
N LEU A 91 -13.31 0.15 21.53
CA LEU A 91 -14.28 0.84 22.35
C LEU A 91 -13.85 0.50 23.78
N ARG A 92 -13.23 1.45 24.49
CA ARG A 92 -13.01 1.33 25.93
C ARG A 92 -14.40 1.19 26.53
N LYS A 93 -14.75 -0.03 26.96
CA LYS A 93 -15.82 -0.26 27.94
C LYS A 93 -15.22 -0.04 29.32
#